data_AF-A0A2I6EDI5-F1
#
_entry.id   AF-A0A2I6EDI5-F1
#
_cell.length_a   1.000
_cell.length_b   1.000
_cell.length_c   1.000
_cell.angle_alpha   90.00
_cell.angle_beta   90.00
_cell.angle_gamma   90.00
#
_symmetry.space_group_name_H-M   'P 1'
#
loop_
_entity.id
_entity.type
_entity.pdbx_description
1 polymer ?
#
loop_
_entity_poly.entity_id
_entity_poly.type
_entity_poly.pdbx_seq_one_letter_code
_entity_poly.pdbx_strand_id
1 'polypeptide(L)'
;DKSITNLKNLNLFSNVKMQMQIVPNSKNNTLDLNWVVSENRNSEFKLKGNFQGKDLLGEISLNINNFSLLNCFHPNNLKIIPYGDNQKVLLDFTIGKKLKKYNFSFIHPNLTDSSSIKFNCFYKNELTKEDINFRNLENNENYKINKFKSTIELNKKINENNNLLFNINYINKNKIYKDKTLSFSEKSKIYKDWNSQLIFNHNSISPDIIFPNKGGYVNINSFLEFPKSLNKLKTNKFEYFKFQMKSFLYKKIFKKLISKIGYEFGVLHNSNKNDDFKQFYMGGTSFQKENLNQTNFIPLRGYYEPNKLYGVISPKKGGSFYEKILTELRYLIVEKNSFKLWLLNFFEAGNIFDSYKNFNPFQLKRSIGTGI
;
A
#
# COMPACT_ATOMS: atom_id res chain seq x y z
N ASP A 1 -5.76 18.91 28.82
CA ASP A 1 -5.16 19.12 27.48
C ASP A 1 -5.01 17.88 26.60
N LYS A 2 -4.33 16.81 27.06
CA LYS A 2 -4.18 15.59 26.26
C LYS A 2 -5.53 15.00 25.82
N SER A 3 -6.52 14.98 26.71
CA SER A 3 -7.89 14.54 26.40
C SER A 3 -8.59 15.41 25.35
N ILE A 4 -8.42 16.73 25.40
CA ILE A 4 -8.95 17.67 24.38
C ILE A 4 -8.32 17.37 23.02
N THR A 5 -7.01 17.18 23.01
CA THR A 5 -6.27 16.87 21.79
C THR A 5 -6.76 15.54 21.19
N ASN A 6 -6.96 14.52 22.03
CA ASN A 6 -7.53 13.24 21.62
C ASN A 6 -8.97 13.38 21.08
N LEU A 7 -9.82 14.17 21.75
CA LEU A 7 -11.20 14.45 21.30
C LEU A 7 -11.22 15.17 19.94
N LYS A 8 -10.32 16.14 19.72
CA LYS A 8 -10.16 16.79 18.42
C LYS A 8 -9.70 15.79 17.36
N ASN A 9 -8.73 14.92 17.69
CA ASN A 9 -8.20 13.91 16.78
C ASN A 9 -9.22 12.84 16.37
N LEU A 10 -10.29 12.64 17.14
CA LEU A 10 -11.39 11.75 16.73
C LEU A 10 -12.12 12.26 15.47
N ASN A 11 -12.08 13.57 15.20
CA ASN A 11 -12.83 14.21 14.12
C ASN A 11 -14.34 13.89 14.15
N LEU A 12 -14.90 13.61 15.32
CA LEU A 12 -16.33 13.31 15.53
C LEU A 12 -17.13 14.53 15.97
N PHE A 13 -16.45 15.54 16.51
CA PHE A 13 -17.07 16.72 17.11
C PHE A 13 -16.63 17.97 16.39
N SER A 14 -17.46 19.01 16.43
CA SER A 14 -17.08 20.32 15.89
C SER A 14 -16.03 20.96 16.82
N ASN A 15 -14.91 21.39 16.24
CA ASN A 15 -13.84 22.05 17.01
C ASN A 15 -14.27 23.41 17.58
N VAL A 16 -15.30 24.03 17.00
CA VAL A 16 -15.80 25.36 17.35
C VAL A 16 -16.51 25.36 18.72
N LYS A 17 -17.18 24.26 19.08
CA LYS A 17 -18.01 24.19 20.30
C LYS A 17 -17.38 23.39 21.44
N MET A 18 -16.17 22.84 21.25
CA MET A 18 -15.53 22.01 22.27
C MET A 18 -14.99 22.87 23.41
N GLN A 19 -15.66 22.87 24.56
CA GLN A 19 -15.28 23.63 25.75
C GLN A 19 -15.29 22.74 26.99
N MET A 20 -14.28 22.92 27.86
CA MET A 20 -14.22 22.28 29.17
C MET A 20 -14.74 23.26 30.22
N GLN A 21 -15.77 22.87 30.96
CA GLN A 21 -16.29 23.62 32.09
C GLN A 21 -15.84 22.93 33.38
N ILE A 22 -15.23 23.70 34.28
CA ILE A 22 -14.80 23.21 35.60
C ILE A 22 -15.84 23.70 36.60
N VAL A 23 -16.52 22.76 37.27
CA VAL A 23 -17.50 23.06 38.31
C VAL A 23 -16.90 22.62 39.65
N PRO A 24 -16.37 23.56 40.46
CA PRO A 24 -15.77 23.21 41.74
C PRO A 24 -16.84 22.91 42.79
N ASN A 25 -16.61 21.88 43.59
CA ASN A 25 -17.41 21.56 44.77
C ASN A 25 -16.60 21.83 46.04
N SER A 26 -16.80 23.01 46.61
CA SER A 26 -16.06 23.51 47.77
C SER A 26 -16.30 22.72 49.06
N LYS A 27 -17.39 21.95 49.17
CA LYS A 27 -17.70 21.15 50.37
C LYS A 27 -16.88 19.88 50.47
N ASN A 28 -16.55 19.28 49.32
CA ASN A 28 -15.91 17.96 49.24
C ASN A 28 -14.46 18.04 48.73
N ASN A 29 -13.94 19.24 48.43
CA ASN A 29 -12.66 19.44 47.74
C ASN A 29 -12.56 18.68 46.41
N THR A 30 -13.69 18.48 45.73
CA THR A 30 -13.77 17.84 44.42
C THR A 30 -14.09 18.87 43.34
N LEU A 31 -13.84 18.51 42.09
CA LEU A 31 -14.17 19.32 40.93
C LEU A 31 -14.71 18.42 39.82
N ASP A 32 -15.80 18.86 39.19
CA ASP A 32 -16.39 18.18 38.05
C ASP A 32 -15.88 18.82 36.76
N LEU A 33 -15.52 17.97 35.78
CA LEU A 33 -15.05 18.39 34.46
C LEU A 33 -16.12 18.05 33.41
N ASN A 34 -16.87 19.06 33.00
CA ASN A 34 -17.92 18.92 32.01
C ASN A 34 -17.40 19.25 30.61
N TRP A 35 -17.49 18.28 29.70
CA TRP A 35 -17.07 18.43 28.31
C TRP A 35 -18.28 18.74 27.44
N VAL A 36 -18.42 20.01 27.03
CA VAL A 36 -19.47 20.39 26.09
C VAL A 36 -18.95 20.13 24.67
N VAL A 37 -19.60 19.19 23.98
CA VAL A 37 -19.27 18.82 22.60
C VAL A 37 -20.51 18.88 21.73
N SER A 38 -20.32 19.16 20.44
CA SER A 38 -21.37 19.04 19.43
C SER A 38 -20.92 18.07 18.35
N GLU A 39 -21.73 17.06 18.05
CA GLU A 39 -21.44 16.10 16.98
C GLU A 39 -21.25 16.80 15.62
N ASN A 40 -20.31 16.28 14.83
CA ASN A 40 -20.10 16.67 13.45
C ASN A 40 -20.39 15.47 12.55
N ARG A 41 -21.35 15.63 11.62
CA ARG A 41 -21.69 14.61 10.62
C ARG A 41 -20.87 14.85 9.36
N ASN A 42 -19.60 14.48 9.40
CA ASN A 42 -18.62 14.72 8.34
C ASN A 42 -18.54 13.57 7.32
N SER A 43 -19.69 13.14 6.80
CA SER A 43 -19.69 12.22 5.65
C SER A 43 -19.24 12.96 4.40
N GLU A 44 -18.25 12.42 3.69
CA GLU A 44 -17.67 13.03 2.50
C GLU A 44 -18.14 12.30 1.24
N PHE A 45 -18.62 13.05 0.25
CA PHE A 45 -18.86 12.55 -1.09
C PHE A 45 -17.79 13.11 -2.03
N LYS A 46 -17.15 12.24 -2.81
CA LYS A 46 -16.11 12.62 -3.78
C LYS A 46 -16.46 12.04 -5.14
N LEU A 47 -16.40 12.88 -6.17
CA LEU A 47 -16.51 12.48 -7.56
C LEU A 47 -15.21 12.87 -8.27
N LYS A 48 -14.62 11.93 -9.00
CA LYS A 48 -13.39 12.13 -9.77
C LYS A 48 -13.56 11.57 -11.17
N GLY A 49 -12.93 12.20 -12.15
CA GLY A 49 -12.81 11.70 -13.52
C GLY A 49 -11.35 11.62 -13.91
N ASN A 50 -10.91 10.45 -14.37
CA ASN A 50 -9.54 10.19 -14.78
C ASN A 50 -9.52 9.62 -16.20
N PHE A 51 -8.57 10.05 -17.02
CA PHE A 51 -8.30 9.44 -18.33
C PHE A 51 -7.20 8.38 -18.20
N GLN A 52 -7.47 7.16 -18.64
CA GLN A 52 -6.47 6.09 -18.73
C GLN A 52 -6.37 5.59 -20.18
N GLY A 53 -5.31 6.01 -20.88
CA GLY A 53 -5.19 5.77 -22.32
C GLY A 53 -6.30 6.50 -23.07
N LYS A 54 -7.15 5.76 -23.79
CA LYS A 54 -8.33 6.29 -24.52
C LYS A 54 -9.64 6.17 -23.73
N ASP A 55 -9.64 5.53 -22.56
CA ASP A 55 -10.84 5.28 -21.77
C ASP A 55 -10.99 6.33 -20.65
N LEU A 56 -12.17 6.94 -20.55
CA LEU A 56 -12.57 7.77 -19.41
C LEU A 56 -13.05 6.86 -18.26
N LEU A 57 -12.51 7.09 -17.06
CA LEU A 57 -12.92 6.44 -15.82
C LEU A 57 -13.57 7.46 -14.89
N GLY A 58 -14.82 7.22 -14.51
CA GLY A 58 -15.50 7.94 -13.44
C GLY A 58 -15.35 7.19 -12.12
N GLU A 59 -15.03 7.90 -11.05
CA GLU A 59 -14.91 7.38 -9.70
C GLU A 59 -15.85 8.15 -8.76
N ILE A 60 -16.67 7.41 -8.02
CA ILE A 60 -17.55 7.92 -6.98
C ILE A 60 -17.13 7.26 -5.66
N SER A 61 -16.77 8.07 -4.67
CA SER A 61 -16.38 7.61 -3.34
C SER A 61 -17.27 8.27 -2.28
N LEU A 62 -17.91 7.44 -1.46
CA LEU A 62 -18.67 7.86 -0.28
C LEU A 62 -17.91 7.41 0.97
N ASN A 63 -17.53 8.36 1.81
CA ASN A 63 -16.90 8.10 3.10
C ASN A 63 -17.86 8.50 4.22
N ILE A 64 -18.46 7.51 4.86
CA ILE A 64 -19.33 7.71 6.02
C ILE A 64 -18.47 7.57 7.28
N ASN A 65 -18.30 8.68 7.98
CA ASN A 65 -17.64 8.72 9.28
C ASN A 65 -18.68 8.56 10.40
N ASN A 66 -18.23 8.06 11.55
CA ASN A 66 -19.07 7.84 12.74
C ASN A 66 -20.26 6.89 12.55
N PHE A 67 -20.16 5.92 11.65
CA PHE A 67 -21.18 4.89 11.44
C PHE A 67 -21.39 4.03 12.70
N SER A 68 -22.58 3.45 12.85
CA SER A 68 -22.89 2.45 13.88
C SER A 68 -23.55 1.23 13.25
N LEU A 69 -22.86 0.10 13.28
CA LEU A 69 -23.37 -1.19 12.83
C LEU A 69 -24.47 -1.71 13.76
N LEU A 70 -24.36 -1.47 15.07
CA LEU A 70 -25.39 -1.89 16.04
C LEU A 70 -26.73 -1.21 15.76
N ASN A 71 -26.69 0.09 15.46
CA ASN A 71 -27.89 0.86 15.13
C ASN A 71 -28.54 0.44 13.79
N CYS A 72 -27.86 -0.32 12.92
CA CYS A 72 -28.50 -0.92 11.74
C CYS A 72 -29.56 -1.97 12.09
N PHE A 73 -29.39 -2.68 13.22
CA PHE A 73 -30.25 -3.80 13.61
C PHE A 73 -31.41 -3.37 14.53
N HIS A 74 -31.55 -2.07 14.81
CA HIS A 74 -32.63 -1.51 15.62
C HIS A 74 -33.67 -0.78 14.74
N PRO A 75 -34.77 -1.46 14.33
CA PRO A 75 -35.73 -0.93 13.36
C PRO A 75 -36.46 0.34 13.82
N ASN A 76 -36.61 0.55 15.15
CA ASN A 76 -37.32 1.71 15.70
C ASN A 76 -36.52 3.02 15.59
N ASN A 77 -35.23 2.96 15.23
CA ASN A 77 -34.32 4.11 15.13
C ASN A 77 -33.67 4.24 13.73
N LEU A 78 -34.33 3.75 12.67
CA LEU A 78 -33.83 3.81 11.30
C LEU A 78 -33.76 5.27 10.78
N LYS A 79 -32.71 5.99 11.19
CA LYS A 79 -32.20 7.14 10.44
C LYS A 79 -31.64 6.62 9.12
N ILE A 80 -31.72 7.44 8.06
CA ILE A 80 -31.24 7.11 6.69
C ILE A 80 -29.80 6.57 6.70
N ILE A 81 -28.97 6.99 7.66
CA ILE A 81 -27.66 6.39 7.97
C ILE A 81 -27.56 6.27 9.50
N PRO A 82 -27.23 5.09 10.06
CA PRO A 82 -27.01 4.91 11.48
C PRO A 82 -25.63 5.39 11.90
N TYR A 83 -25.58 6.17 12.98
CA TYR A 83 -24.36 6.79 13.51
C TYR A 83 -24.17 6.47 15.01
N GLY A 84 -22.94 6.56 15.51
CA GLY A 84 -22.66 6.58 16.95
C GLY A 84 -21.44 5.79 17.43
N ASP A 85 -20.93 4.82 16.66
CA ASP A 85 -19.89 3.89 17.15
C ASP A 85 -18.47 4.26 16.70
N ASN A 86 -18.27 5.45 16.12
CA ASN A 86 -17.00 5.86 15.49
C ASN A 86 -16.52 4.89 14.37
N GLN A 87 -17.39 4.02 13.87
CA GLN A 87 -17.03 3.12 12.76
C GLN A 87 -17.01 3.91 11.46
N LYS A 88 -16.34 3.39 10.44
CA LYS A 88 -16.27 4.04 9.13
C LYS A 88 -16.68 3.08 8.04
N VAL A 89 -17.45 3.59 7.08
CA VAL A 89 -17.84 2.86 5.87
C VAL A 89 -17.34 3.64 4.67
N LEU A 90 -16.56 2.98 3.82
CA LEU A 90 -16.06 3.52 2.56
C LEU A 90 -16.67 2.73 1.42
N LEU A 91 -17.34 3.43 0.51
CA LEU A 91 -17.88 2.86 -0.72
C LEU A 91 -17.18 3.53 -1.90
N ASP A 92 -16.45 2.77 -2.69
CA ASP A 92 -15.84 3.28 -3.93
C ASP A 92 -16.41 2.53 -5.14
N PHE A 93 -16.86 3.30 -6.13
CA PHE A 93 -17.38 2.82 -7.39
C PHE A 93 -16.55 3.43 -8.52
N THR A 94 -15.94 2.60 -9.35
CA THR A 94 -15.26 3.05 -10.57
C THR A 94 -15.98 2.49 -11.78
N ILE A 95 -16.33 3.33 -12.73
CA ILE A 95 -17.00 2.94 -13.96
C ILE A 95 -16.23 3.52 -15.15
N GLY A 96 -15.92 2.64 -16.10
CA GLY A 96 -15.35 2.98 -17.38
C GLY A 96 -15.82 2.01 -18.45
N LYS A 97 -15.49 2.30 -19.72
CA LYS A 97 -15.95 1.53 -20.88
C LYS A 97 -15.63 0.02 -20.77
N LYS A 98 -14.42 -0.31 -20.33
CA LYS A 98 -13.93 -1.69 -20.21
C LYS A 98 -13.78 -2.17 -18.76
N LEU A 99 -14.08 -1.33 -17.78
CA LEU A 99 -13.71 -1.56 -16.39
C LEU A 99 -14.81 -1.12 -15.44
N LYS A 100 -15.20 -2.00 -14.54
CA LYS A 100 -16.09 -1.69 -13.42
C LYS A 100 -15.44 -2.20 -12.13
N LYS A 101 -15.38 -1.35 -11.10
CA LYS A 101 -14.87 -1.70 -9.77
C LYS A 101 -15.88 -1.26 -8.71
N TYR A 102 -16.04 -2.11 -7.70
CA TYR A 102 -16.88 -1.88 -6.54
C TYR A 102 -16.04 -2.25 -5.32
N ASN A 103 -15.90 -1.33 -4.39
CA ASN A 103 -15.14 -1.52 -3.17
C ASN A 103 -15.99 -1.11 -1.97
N PHE A 104 -16.18 -2.03 -1.04
CA PHE A 104 -16.81 -1.78 0.24
C PHE A 104 -15.77 -2.01 1.33
N SER A 105 -15.46 -1.00 2.14
CA SER A 105 -14.67 -1.17 3.36
C SER A 105 -15.48 -0.78 4.59
N PHE A 106 -15.47 -1.62 5.61
CA PHE A 106 -15.91 -1.31 6.96
C PHE A 106 -14.69 -1.27 7.89
N ILE A 107 -14.58 -0.24 8.71
CA ILE A 107 -13.47 -0.05 9.66
C ILE A 107 -14.05 0.12 11.06
N HIS A 108 -13.63 -0.75 11.97
CA HIS A 108 -13.86 -0.59 13.39
C HIS A 108 -12.56 -0.08 14.04
N PRO A 109 -12.52 1.17 14.54
CA PRO A 109 -11.27 1.82 14.92
C PRO A 109 -10.64 1.25 16.20
N ASN A 110 -11.46 0.77 17.15
CA ASN A 110 -11.02 0.40 18.49
C ASN A 110 -11.52 -1.01 18.86
N LEU A 111 -10.93 -2.05 18.28
CA LEU A 111 -11.20 -3.44 18.71
C LEU A 111 -10.55 -3.76 20.08
N THR A 112 -9.40 -3.13 20.35
CA THR A 112 -8.68 -3.08 21.64
C THR A 112 -8.02 -1.69 21.75
N ASP A 113 -7.35 -1.35 22.87
CA ASP A 113 -6.75 -0.03 23.24
C ASP A 113 -5.66 0.55 22.30
N SER A 114 -5.67 0.23 21.01
CA SER A 114 -4.81 0.77 19.94
C SER A 114 -4.92 -0.04 18.63
N SER A 115 -5.92 -0.92 18.49
CA SER A 115 -6.06 -1.75 17.29
C SER A 115 -7.33 -1.44 16.52
N SER A 116 -7.21 -1.21 15.22
CA SER A 116 -8.36 -1.15 14.32
C SER A 116 -8.43 -2.43 13.49
N ILE A 117 -9.65 -2.87 13.20
CA ILE A 117 -9.92 -3.93 12.22
C ILE A 117 -10.65 -3.34 11.02
N LYS A 118 -10.23 -3.75 9.82
CA LYS A 118 -10.85 -3.36 8.56
C LYS A 118 -11.26 -4.61 7.79
N PHE A 119 -12.51 -4.63 7.38
CA PHE A 119 -13.05 -5.61 6.45
C PHE A 119 -13.21 -4.93 5.09
N ASN A 120 -12.73 -5.55 4.02
CA ASN A 120 -12.86 -5.01 2.67
C ASN A 120 -13.36 -6.08 1.69
N CYS A 121 -14.38 -5.75 0.93
CA CYS A 121 -14.91 -6.56 -0.15
C CYS A 121 -14.79 -5.78 -1.46
N PHE A 122 -14.06 -6.35 -2.41
CA PHE A 122 -13.74 -5.73 -3.68
C PHE A 122 -14.20 -6.62 -4.83
N TYR A 123 -14.93 -6.05 -5.78
CA TYR A 123 -15.29 -6.69 -7.04
C TYR A 123 -14.77 -5.88 -8.22
N LYS A 124 -14.13 -6.56 -9.17
CA LYS A 124 -13.66 -5.99 -10.43
C LYS A 124 -14.18 -6.81 -11.59
N ASN A 125 -14.69 -6.13 -12.60
CA ASN A 125 -15.00 -6.69 -13.91
C ASN A 125 -14.22 -5.89 -14.95
N GLU A 126 -13.40 -6.59 -15.73
CA GLU A 126 -12.49 -6.00 -16.70
C GLU A 126 -12.55 -6.75 -18.03
N LEU A 127 -12.66 -6.00 -19.12
CA LEU A 127 -12.60 -6.50 -20.49
C LEU A 127 -11.27 -6.11 -21.11
N THR A 128 -10.42 -7.10 -21.38
CA THR A 128 -9.18 -6.89 -22.12
C THR A 128 -9.40 -7.23 -23.59
N LYS A 129 -9.18 -6.24 -24.46
CA LYS A 129 -9.01 -6.42 -25.90
C LYS A 129 -7.60 -5.98 -26.23
N GLU A 130 -6.76 -6.89 -26.74
CA GLU A 130 -5.52 -6.52 -27.41
C GLU A 130 -5.86 -6.31 -28.90
N ASP A 131 -5.56 -5.12 -29.44
CA ASP A 131 -5.62 -4.89 -30.89
C ASP A 131 -4.40 -5.61 -31.50
N ILE A 132 -4.63 -6.70 -32.23
CA ILE A 132 -3.59 -7.65 -32.67
C ILE A 132 -2.99 -7.23 -34.02
N ASN A 133 -1.66 -7.19 -34.08
CA ASN A 133 -0.90 -7.38 -35.32
C ASN A 133 -0.88 -8.88 -35.68
N PHE A 134 -1.34 -9.18 -36.90
CA PHE A 134 -1.77 -10.46 -37.49
C PHE A 134 -0.78 -11.64 -37.61
N ARG A 135 0.03 -12.03 -36.61
CA ARG A 135 0.99 -13.16 -36.83
C ARG A 135 1.09 -14.33 -35.87
N ASN A 136 0.37 -14.42 -34.75
CA ASN A 136 0.43 -15.62 -33.89
C ASN A 136 -0.97 -16.21 -33.60
N LEU A 137 -1.21 -17.43 -34.09
CA LEU A 137 -2.51 -18.12 -34.18
C LEU A 137 -2.92 -18.97 -32.95
N GLU A 138 -2.40 -18.69 -31.74
CA GLU A 138 -2.71 -19.50 -30.54
C GLU A 138 -3.45 -18.78 -29.40
N ASN A 139 -3.78 -17.49 -29.54
CA ASN A 139 -4.07 -16.72 -28.34
C ASN A 139 -5.56 -16.56 -28.01
N ASN A 140 -5.88 -16.81 -26.73
CA ASN A 140 -7.10 -16.43 -26.02
C ASN A 140 -7.14 -14.90 -25.76
N GLU A 141 -7.15 -14.10 -26.83
CA GLU A 141 -6.81 -12.65 -26.80
C GLU A 141 -7.93 -11.75 -26.28
N ASN A 142 -9.18 -12.18 -26.47
CA ASN A 142 -10.35 -11.49 -25.90
C ASN A 142 -10.84 -12.26 -24.70
N TYR A 143 -10.65 -11.68 -23.52
CA TYR A 143 -11.12 -12.27 -22.28
C TYR A 143 -11.71 -11.23 -21.33
N LYS A 144 -12.64 -11.71 -20.50
CA LYS A 144 -13.25 -10.97 -19.40
C LYS A 144 -12.71 -11.54 -18.09
N ILE A 145 -12.27 -10.66 -17.20
CA ILE A 145 -11.89 -11.03 -15.84
C ILE A 145 -12.95 -10.51 -14.88
N ASN A 146 -13.58 -11.44 -14.16
CA ASN A 146 -14.31 -11.12 -12.94
C ASN A 146 -13.43 -11.49 -11.76
N LYS A 147 -13.15 -10.55 -10.86
CA LYS A 147 -12.33 -10.78 -9.67
C LYS A 147 -13.09 -10.30 -8.44
N PHE A 148 -13.31 -11.20 -7.50
CA PHE A 148 -13.76 -10.88 -6.16
C PHE A 148 -12.58 -11.03 -5.20
N LYS A 149 -12.41 -10.09 -4.27
CA LYS A 149 -11.39 -10.10 -3.24
C LYS A 149 -12.01 -9.71 -1.91
N SER A 150 -11.89 -10.57 -0.91
CA SER A 150 -12.19 -10.26 0.49
C SER A 150 -10.88 -10.07 1.26
N THR A 151 -10.84 -9.08 2.13
CA THR A 151 -9.66 -8.76 2.94
C THR A 151 -10.08 -8.49 4.37
N ILE A 152 -9.35 -9.08 5.31
CA ILE A 152 -9.38 -8.71 6.73
C ILE A 152 -8.03 -8.11 7.04
N GLU A 153 -8.01 -6.91 7.60
CA GLU A 153 -6.81 -6.18 7.97
C GLU A 153 -6.89 -5.78 9.44
N LEU A 154 -5.87 -6.17 10.20
CA LEU A 154 -5.66 -5.79 11.59
C LEU A 154 -4.51 -4.80 11.63
N ASN A 155 -4.75 -3.61 12.16
CA ASN A 155 -3.72 -2.61 12.38
C ASN A 155 -3.57 -2.38 13.88
N LYS A 156 -2.39 -2.65 14.44
CA LYS A 156 -2.05 -2.38 15.84
C LYS A 156 -1.04 -1.24 15.88
N LYS A 157 -1.44 -0.12 16.48
CA LYS A 157 -0.52 0.95 16.84
C LYS A 157 0.22 0.54 18.11
N ILE A 158 1.52 0.24 18.01
CA ILE A 158 2.33 -0.19 19.16
C ILE A 158 2.72 1.02 20.01
N ASN A 159 3.14 2.10 19.34
CA ASN A 159 3.40 3.40 19.96
C ASN A 159 3.19 4.51 18.90
N GLU A 160 3.61 5.75 19.18
CA GLU A 160 3.43 6.87 18.25
C GLU A 160 4.11 6.67 16.89
N ASN A 161 5.26 5.97 16.88
CA ASN A 161 6.12 5.81 15.72
C ASN A 161 6.04 4.42 15.08
N ASN A 162 5.50 3.43 15.81
CA ASN A 162 5.47 2.01 15.42
C ASN A 162 4.05 1.54 15.15
N ASN A 163 3.85 0.92 13.98
CA ASN A 163 2.63 0.21 13.65
C ASN A 163 2.93 -1.21 13.16
N LEU A 164 1.96 -2.09 13.38
CA LEU A 164 1.97 -3.45 12.88
C LEU A 164 0.66 -3.69 12.12
N LEU A 165 0.77 -4.03 10.86
CA LEU A 165 -0.35 -4.33 9.96
C LEU A 165 -0.29 -5.80 9.61
N PHE A 166 -1.38 -6.51 9.81
CA PHE A 166 -1.56 -7.87 9.37
C PHE A 166 -2.77 -7.95 8.45
N ASN A 167 -2.63 -8.54 7.28
CA ASN A 167 -3.73 -8.75 6.36
C ASN A 167 -3.85 -10.22 5.94
N ILE A 168 -5.08 -10.66 5.72
CA ILE A 168 -5.42 -11.91 5.07
C ILE A 168 -6.36 -11.59 3.93
N ASN A 169 -6.06 -12.12 2.75
CA ASN A 169 -6.86 -11.92 1.56
C ASN A 169 -7.30 -13.26 0.97
N TYR A 170 -8.58 -13.34 0.62
CA TYR A 170 -9.11 -14.37 -0.27
C TYR A 170 -9.43 -13.73 -1.62
N ILE A 171 -8.94 -14.33 -2.70
CA ILE A 171 -9.14 -13.86 -4.07
C ILE A 171 -9.77 -14.97 -4.88
N ASN A 172 -10.91 -14.66 -5.51
CA ASN A 172 -11.54 -15.52 -6.50
C ASN A 172 -11.58 -14.79 -7.84
N LYS A 173 -10.89 -15.34 -8.84
CA LYS A 173 -10.77 -14.77 -10.19
C LYS A 173 -11.34 -15.74 -11.20
N ASN A 174 -12.33 -15.31 -11.96
CA ASN A 174 -12.88 -16.04 -13.08
C ASN A 174 -12.47 -15.36 -14.40
N LYS A 175 -11.70 -16.08 -15.23
CA LYS A 175 -11.30 -15.66 -16.58
C LYS A 175 -12.22 -16.35 -17.59
N ILE A 176 -13.03 -15.55 -18.29
CA ILE A 176 -13.95 -16.00 -19.33
C ILE A 176 -13.36 -15.62 -20.68
N TYR A 177 -13.24 -16.56 -21.61
CA TYR A 177 -12.66 -16.36 -22.93
C TYR A 177 -13.38 -17.23 -23.96
N LYS A 178 -13.33 -16.83 -25.24
CA LYS A 178 -13.89 -17.61 -26.34
C LYS A 178 -12.83 -18.56 -26.87
N ASP A 179 -13.16 -19.84 -26.95
CA ASP A 179 -12.28 -20.83 -27.57
C ASP A 179 -12.51 -20.84 -29.09
N LYS A 180 -11.44 -20.62 -29.86
CA LYS A 180 -11.49 -20.61 -31.33
C LYS A 180 -11.45 -22.03 -31.94
N THR A 181 -11.13 -23.05 -31.14
CA THR A 181 -10.89 -24.42 -31.65
C THR A 181 -12.16 -25.30 -31.69
N LEU A 182 -13.17 -25.00 -30.87
CA LEU A 182 -14.47 -25.67 -30.89
C LEU A 182 -15.61 -24.63 -30.73
N SER A 183 -16.29 -24.36 -31.85
CA SER A 183 -17.63 -23.76 -31.92
C SER A 183 -17.87 -22.42 -31.20
N PHE A 184 -16.86 -21.53 -31.09
CA PHE A 184 -16.99 -20.21 -30.45
C PHE A 184 -17.60 -20.26 -29.03
N SER A 185 -17.46 -21.40 -28.35
CA SER A 185 -18.03 -21.61 -27.02
C SER A 185 -17.28 -20.78 -25.97
N GLU A 186 -18.03 -20.19 -25.03
CA GLU A 186 -17.43 -19.46 -23.91
C GLU A 186 -16.88 -20.46 -22.88
N LYS A 187 -15.59 -20.39 -22.61
CA LYS A 187 -14.93 -21.16 -21.53
C LYS A 187 -14.60 -20.25 -20.36
N SER A 188 -14.77 -20.77 -19.15
CA SER A 188 -14.41 -20.10 -17.90
C SER A 188 -13.31 -20.85 -17.15
N LYS A 189 -12.28 -20.14 -16.68
CA LYS A 189 -11.23 -20.66 -15.79
C LYS A 189 -11.28 -19.92 -14.46
N ILE A 190 -11.52 -20.65 -13.38
CA ILE A 190 -11.60 -20.12 -12.02
C ILE A 190 -10.27 -20.33 -11.30
N TYR A 191 -9.79 -19.29 -10.63
CA TYR A 191 -8.57 -19.27 -9.84
C TYR A 191 -8.94 -18.78 -8.43
N LYS A 192 -8.51 -19.53 -7.41
CA LYS A 192 -8.71 -19.18 -6.00
C LYS A 192 -7.35 -19.08 -5.33
N ASP A 193 -7.06 -17.92 -4.75
CA ASP A 193 -5.79 -17.67 -4.09
C ASP A 193 -6.04 -17.15 -2.66
N TRP A 194 -5.21 -17.60 -1.74
CA TRP A 194 -5.17 -17.11 -0.37
C TRP A 194 -3.78 -16.54 -0.11
N ASN A 195 -3.70 -15.33 0.43
CA ASN A 195 -2.43 -14.77 0.85
C ASN A 195 -2.56 -14.02 2.18
N SER A 196 -1.45 -13.91 2.88
CA SER A 196 -1.32 -13.05 4.06
C SER A 196 -0.10 -12.16 3.92
N GLN A 197 -0.14 -11.03 4.59
CA GLN A 197 1.00 -10.15 4.69
C GLN A 197 1.08 -9.49 6.07
N LEU A 198 2.31 -9.42 6.58
CA LEU A 198 2.65 -8.78 7.84
C LEU A 198 3.61 -7.63 7.54
N ILE A 199 3.25 -6.43 7.95
CA ILE A 199 4.05 -5.21 7.76
C ILE A 199 4.30 -4.57 9.11
N PHE A 200 5.56 -4.42 9.48
CA PHE A 200 5.98 -3.56 10.57
C PHE A 200 6.50 -2.24 9.98
N ASN A 201 6.00 -1.10 10.48
CA ASN A 201 6.60 0.19 10.18
C ASN A 201 7.04 0.90 11.47
N HIS A 202 8.26 1.41 11.45
CA HIS A 202 8.75 2.44 12.34
C HIS A 202 8.97 3.72 11.53
N ASN A 203 8.45 4.85 12.00
CA ASN A 203 8.73 6.16 11.43
C ASN A 203 8.92 7.19 12.54
N SER A 204 10.16 7.63 12.73
CA SER A 204 10.56 8.70 13.66
C SER A 204 11.22 9.87 12.92
N ILE A 205 11.04 9.95 11.60
CA ILE A 205 11.57 11.02 10.78
C ILE A 205 11.02 12.37 11.26
N SER A 206 11.88 13.39 11.30
CA SER A 206 11.52 14.76 11.71
C SER A 206 10.26 15.30 11.01
N PRO A 207 9.50 16.21 11.64
CA PRO A 207 8.25 16.75 11.10
C PRO A 207 8.37 17.41 9.72
N ASP A 208 9.57 17.87 9.37
CA ASP A 208 9.89 18.39 8.06
C ASP A 208 9.91 17.27 7.00
N ILE A 209 8.76 17.04 6.37
CA ILE A 209 8.55 15.99 5.37
C ILE A 209 9.39 16.23 4.11
N ILE A 210 9.59 17.49 3.72
CA ILE A 210 10.26 17.85 2.47
C ILE A 210 11.77 17.64 2.61
N PHE A 211 12.35 18.05 3.74
CA PHE A 211 13.80 17.95 3.96
C PHE A 211 14.14 17.40 5.35
N PRO A 212 13.97 16.09 5.57
CA PRO A 212 14.14 15.54 6.90
C PRO A 212 15.58 15.61 7.40
N ASN A 213 15.76 16.04 8.65
CA ASN A 213 17.07 16.33 9.24
C ASN A 213 17.52 15.39 10.35
N LYS A 214 16.61 14.59 10.89
CA LYS A 214 16.90 13.55 11.87
C LYS A 214 15.82 12.47 11.85
N GLY A 215 16.12 11.35 12.48
CA GLY A 215 15.18 10.26 12.71
C GLY A 215 15.38 9.10 11.75
N GLY A 216 14.60 8.05 11.96
CA GLY A 216 14.74 6.80 11.24
C GLY A 216 13.41 6.31 10.64
N TYR A 217 13.53 5.48 9.62
CA TYR A 217 12.45 4.73 9.03
C TYR A 217 12.85 3.27 8.91
N VAL A 218 11.94 2.38 9.30
CA VAL A 218 12.09 0.94 9.07
C VAL A 218 10.76 0.41 8.56
N ASN A 219 10.78 -0.30 7.43
CA ASN A 219 9.66 -1.06 6.91
C ASN A 219 10.12 -2.51 6.74
N ILE A 220 9.41 -3.42 7.39
CA ILE A 220 9.59 -4.86 7.20
C ILE A 220 8.27 -5.39 6.66
N ASN A 221 8.31 -6.04 5.51
CA ASN A 221 7.15 -6.55 4.80
C ASN A 221 7.35 -8.03 4.46
N SER A 222 6.54 -8.89 5.06
CA SER A 222 6.47 -10.32 4.76
C SER A 222 5.16 -10.62 4.06
N PHE A 223 5.20 -11.32 2.93
CA PHE A 223 4.06 -11.73 2.14
C PHE A 223 4.13 -13.23 1.86
N LEU A 224 3.01 -13.92 2.06
CA LEU A 224 2.89 -15.36 1.90
C LEU A 224 1.67 -15.66 1.04
N GLU A 225 1.84 -16.51 0.02
CA GLU A 225 0.76 -17.06 -0.79
C GLU A 225 0.66 -18.57 -0.52
N PHE A 226 -0.51 -18.99 -0.06
CA PHE A 226 -0.78 -20.38 0.27
C PHE A 226 -1.04 -21.18 -1.02
N PRO A 227 -0.73 -22.49 -1.03
CA PRO A 227 -0.95 -23.33 -2.19
C PRO A 227 -2.43 -23.42 -2.59
N LYS A 228 -2.69 -23.43 -3.89
CA LYS A 228 -4.04 -23.39 -4.48
C LYS A 228 -4.85 -24.66 -4.25
N SER A 229 -4.19 -25.76 -3.89
CA SER A 229 -4.85 -27.03 -3.58
C SER A 229 -4.32 -27.65 -2.30
N LEU A 230 -5.22 -28.23 -1.50
CA LEU A 230 -4.85 -28.89 -0.25
C LEU A 230 -3.90 -30.08 -0.48
N ASN A 231 -3.99 -30.77 -1.61
CA ASN A 231 -3.08 -31.88 -1.93
C ASN A 231 -1.63 -31.43 -2.17
N LYS A 232 -1.41 -30.17 -2.59
CA LYS A 232 -0.07 -29.59 -2.73
C LYS A 232 0.54 -29.14 -1.39
N LEU A 233 -0.24 -28.97 -0.32
CA LEU A 233 0.27 -28.65 1.03
C LEU A 233 1.22 -29.74 1.55
N LYS A 234 1.05 -31.00 1.11
CA LYS A 234 1.89 -32.13 1.53
C LYS A 234 3.33 -32.03 0.99
N THR A 235 3.54 -31.38 -0.16
CA THR A 235 4.86 -31.30 -0.80
C THR A 235 5.49 -29.92 -0.70
N ASN A 236 4.71 -28.84 -0.86
CA ASN A 236 5.18 -27.46 -0.73
C ASN A 236 4.29 -26.69 0.26
N LYS A 237 4.88 -26.25 1.38
CA LYS A 237 4.15 -25.50 2.42
C LYS A 237 3.66 -24.13 1.94
N PHE A 238 4.36 -23.50 1.00
CA PHE A 238 4.02 -22.19 0.43
C PHE A 238 4.28 -22.17 -1.09
N GLU A 239 3.38 -21.56 -1.85
CA GLU A 239 3.56 -21.42 -3.32
C GLU A 239 4.47 -20.23 -3.65
N TYR A 240 4.33 -19.15 -2.88
CA TYR A 240 5.15 -17.96 -3.00
C TYR A 240 5.36 -17.32 -1.62
N PHE A 241 6.59 -16.87 -1.37
CA PHE A 241 6.97 -16.10 -0.20
C PHE A 241 7.78 -14.91 -0.66
N LYS A 242 7.56 -13.75 -0.04
CA LYS A 242 8.39 -12.58 -0.25
C LYS A 242 8.62 -11.88 1.07
N PHE A 243 9.88 -11.60 1.38
CA PHE A 243 10.30 -10.77 2.49
C PHE A 243 11.07 -9.58 1.96
N GLN A 244 10.78 -8.39 2.47
CA GLN A 244 11.47 -7.16 2.13
C GLN A 244 11.69 -6.34 3.38
N MET A 245 12.89 -5.79 3.52
CA MET A 245 13.20 -4.80 4.54
C MET A 245 13.76 -3.55 3.88
N LYS A 246 13.31 -2.38 4.36
CA LYS A 246 13.85 -1.08 4.01
C LYS A 246 14.12 -0.30 5.28
N SER A 247 15.32 0.22 5.42
CA SER A 247 15.70 1.06 6.55
C SER A 247 16.42 2.31 6.06
N PHE A 248 16.06 3.46 6.63
CA PHE A 248 16.71 4.75 6.37
C PHE A 248 16.98 5.45 7.69
N LEU A 249 18.10 6.16 7.78
CA LEU A 249 18.48 7.00 8.89
C LEU A 249 18.89 8.37 8.36
N TYR A 250 18.26 9.41 8.88
CA TYR A 250 18.66 10.80 8.64
C TYR A 250 19.43 11.32 9.84
N LYS A 251 20.56 11.99 9.58
CA LYS A 251 21.36 12.63 10.60
C LYS A 251 21.94 13.94 10.08
N LYS A 252 21.64 15.04 10.77
CA LYS A 252 22.33 16.32 10.60
C LYS A 252 23.80 16.16 10.97
N ILE A 253 24.71 16.35 10.01
CA ILE A 253 26.15 16.29 10.24
C ILE A 253 26.64 17.64 10.75
N PHE A 254 26.37 18.70 9.98
CA PHE A 254 26.86 20.05 10.26
C PHE A 254 25.99 21.12 9.61
N LYS A 255 25.53 22.12 10.37
CA LYS A 255 24.68 23.24 9.87
C LYS A 255 23.55 22.76 8.94
N LYS A 256 23.66 22.99 7.63
CA LYS A 256 22.65 22.65 6.62
C LYS A 256 22.94 21.32 5.88
N LEU A 257 23.99 20.60 6.30
CA LEU A 257 24.41 19.31 5.75
C LEU A 257 23.76 18.15 6.52
N ILE A 258 23.04 17.31 5.81
CA ILE A 258 22.34 16.13 6.31
C ILE A 258 22.85 14.90 5.58
N SER A 259 23.14 13.84 6.33
CA SER A 259 23.37 12.51 5.80
C SER A 259 22.07 11.70 5.85
N LYS A 260 21.78 10.98 4.77
CA LYS A 260 20.83 9.88 4.75
C LYS A 260 21.61 8.60 4.47
N ILE A 261 21.52 7.64 5.37
CA ILE A 261 22.07 6.30 5.17
C ILE A 261 20.88 5.34 5.05
N GLY A 262 20.95 4.42 4.11
CA GLY A 262 19.87 3.51 3.78
C GLY A 262 20.35 2.12 3.44
N TYR A 263 19.52 1.14 3.80
CA TYR A 263 19.73 -0.26 3.47
C TYR A 263 18.39 -0.89 3.09
N GLU A 264 18.36 -1.58 1.96
CA GLU A 264 17.21 -2.35 1.50
C GLU A 264 17.68 -3.76 1.14
N PHE A 265 16.94 -4.77 1.56
CA PHE A 265 17.13 -6.11 1.05
C PHE A 265 15.79 -6.80 0.86
N GLY A 266 15.76 -7.80 0.00
CA GLY A 266 14.59 -8.65 -0.12
C GLY A 266 14.94 -10.01 -0.67
N VAL A 267 14.14 -10.98 -0.25
CA VAL A 267 14.21 -12.36 -0.70
C VAL A 267 12.82 -12.79 -1.07
N LEU A 268 12.70 -13.56 -2.13
CA LEU A 268 11.48 -14.23 -2.49
C LEU A 268 11.75 -15.68 -2.87
N HIS A 269 10.73 -16.49 -2.67
CA HIS A 269 10.69 -17.86 -3.14
C HIS A 269 9.43 -18.01 -3.98
N ASN A 270 9.58 -18.58 -5.18
CA ASN A 270 8.45 -18.87 -6.05
C ASN A 270 8.60 -20.31 -6.54
N SER A 271 7.67 -21.17 -6.15
CA SER A 271 7.61 -22.56 -6.61
C SER A 271 7.15 -22.67 -8.07
N ASN A 272 6.41 -21.69 -8.57
CA ASN A 272 5.93 -21.64 -9.95
C ASN A 272 6.90 -20.85 -10.83
N LYS A 273 7.89 -21.54 -11.41
CA LYS A 273 8.93 -20.94 -12.27
C LYS A 273 8.42 -20.22 -13.52
N ASN A 274 7.16 -20.41 -13.90
CA ASN A 274 6.55 -19.78 -15.08
C ASN A 274 5.94 -18.40 -14.77
N ASP A 275 5.98 -17.94 -13.52
CA ASP A 275 5.41 -16.65 -13.09
C ASP A 275 6.51 -15.60 -12.88
N ASP A 276 7.18 -15.22 -13.98
CA ASP A 276 8.30 -14.25 -14.03
C ASP A 276 7.91 -12.85 -13.53
N PHE A 277 6.61 -12.58 -13.43
CA PHE A 277 6.02 -11.35 -12.92
C PHE A 277 6.19 -11.16 -11.41
N LYS A 278 6.58 -12.20 -10.67
CA LYS A 278 6.79 -12.11 -9.22
C LYS A 278 8.24 -11.85 -8.83
N GLN A 279 9.17 -11.70 -9.76
CA GLN A 279 10.59 -11.49 -9.47
C GLN A 279 10.94 -10.03 -9.16
N PHE A 280 12.13 -9.79 -8.59
CA PHE A 280 12.68 -8.45 -8.35
C PHE A 280 13.43 -7.92 -9.57
N TYR A 281 13.33 -6.61 -9.78
CA TYR A 281 14.00 -5.88 -10.85
C TYR A 281 14.67 -4.63 -10.29
N MET A 282 15.85 -4.27 -10.79
CA MET A 282 16.65 -3.15 -10.30
C MET A 282 17.29 -2.36 -11.44
N GLY A 283 17.22 -1.03 -11.31
CA GLY A 283 17.82 -0.06 -12.24
C GLY A 283 17.09 1.28 -12.22
N GLY A 284 17.68 2.31 -12.84
CA GLY A 284 17.14 3.66 -13.03
C GLY A 284 16.47 4.33 -11.82
N THR A 285 15.38 5.04 -12.07
CA THR A 285 14.79 6.01 -11.11
C THR A 285 13.30 5.78 -10.84
N SER A 286 12.73 4.69 -11.38
CA SER A 286 11.29 4.39 -11.33
C SER A 286 10.43 5.39 -12.09
N PHE A 287 10.99 6.13 -13.05
CA PHE A 287 10.27 7.19 -13.77
C PHE A 287 9.64 6.69 -15.08
N GLN A 288 10.08 5.55 -15.64
CA GLN A 288 9.48 5.04 -16.88
C GLN A 288 8.17 4.30 -16.60
N LYS A 289 7.14 4.65 -17.39
CA LYS A 289 5.77 4.10 -17.28
C LYS A 289 5.66 2.62 -17.70
N GLU A 290 6.65 2.08 -18.39
CA GLU A 290 6.62 0.73 -18.99
C GLU A 290 7.30 -0.36 -18.15
N ASN A 291 7.60 -0.06 -16.88
CA ASN A 291 8.31 -1.00 -16.02
C ASN A 291 7.52 -2.29 -15.82
N LEU A 292 8.18 -3.42 -16.08
CA LEU A 292 7.76 -4.76 -15.68
C LEU A 292 7.43 -4.73 -14.18
N ASN A 293 6.13 -4.74 -13.84
CA ASN A 293 5.59 -4.75 -12.49
C ASN A 293 6.24 -3.78 -11.49
N GLN A 294 5.67 -2.57 -11.42
CA GLN A 294 6.04 -1.51 -10.47
C GLN A 294 6.18 -1.96 -9.00
N THR A 295 5.52 -3.04 -8.59
CA THR A 295 5.50 -3.51 -7.20
C THR A 295 6.81 -4.17 -6.73
N ASN A 296 7.62 -4.70 -7.64
CA ASN A 296 8.86 -5.41 -7.32
C ASN A 296 10.11 -4.72 -7.90
N PHE A 297 9.99 -3.44 -8.25
CA PHE A 297 11.06 -2.64 -8.81
C PHE A 297 11.86 -1.94 -7.70
N ILE A 298 13.19 -1.99 -7.80
CA ILE A 298 14.13 -1.33 -6.89
C ILE A 298 14.95 -0.32 -7.71
N PRO A 299 14.77 0.99 -7.53
CA PRO A 299 15.55 1.96 -8.29
C PRO A 299 17.03 1.86 -7.93
N LEU A 300 17.91 2.00 -8.92
CA LEU A 300 19.35 2.18 -8.72
C LEU A 300 19.86 3.19 -9.74
N ARG A 301 20.17 4.40 -9.27
CA ARG A 301 20.59 5.52 -10.12
C ARG A 301 21.89 5.20 -10.84
N GLY A 302 22.08 5.78 -12.03
CA GLY A 302 23.26 5.54 -12.87
C GLY A 302 23.20 4.26 -13.71
N TYR A 303 22.13 3.47 -13.59
CA TYR A 303 21.90 2.28 -14.41
C TYR A 303 20.59 2.39 -15.19
N TYR A 304 20.51 1.71 -16.33
CA TYR A 304 19.29 1.68 -17.14
C TYR A 304 18.17 0.90 -16.43
N GLU A 305 16.92 1.30 -16.68
CA GLU A 305 15.75 0.58 -16.19
C GLU A 305 15.64 -0.78 -16.92
N PRO A 306 15.40 -1.88 -16.19
CA PRO A 306 15.21 -3.19 -16.79
C PRO A 306 13.99 -3.20 -17.71
N ASN A 307 14.17 -3.75 -18.90
CA ASN A 307 13.10 -3.94 -19.87
C ASN A 307 13.07 -5.40 -20.35
N LYS A 308 12.11 -5.77 -21.22
CA LYS A 308 11.96 -7.15 -21.71
C LYS A 308 13.19 -7.69 -22.47
N LEU A 309 14.03 -6.80 -23.00
CA LEU A 309 15.18 -7.14 -23.85
C LEU A 309 16.49 -7.13 -23.06
N TYR A 310 16.62 -6.24 -22.07
CA TYR A 310 17.84 -5.95 -21.32
C TYR A 310 17.55 -5.85 -19.82
N GLY A 311 18.23 -6.67 -19.04
CA GLY A 311 18.43 -6.44 -17.60
C GLY A 311 19.88 -6.03 -17.40
N VAL A 312 20.14 -4.76 -17.06
CA VAL A 312 21.54 -4.28 -16.91
C VAL A 312 22.17 -4.75 -15.60
N ILE A 313 21.38 -4.80 -14.53
CA ILE A 313 21.78 -5.34 -13.23
C ILE A 313 20.96 -6.58 -12.88
N SER A 314 19.70 -6.61 -13.31
CA SER A 314 18.82 -7.74 -13.08
C SER A 314 19.10 -8.84 -14.11
N PRO A 315 19.03 -10.12 -13.73
CA PRO A 315 18.91 -11.19 -14.69
C PRO A 315 17.70 -10.94 -15.60
N LYS A 316 17.70 -11.50 -16.83
CA LYS A 316 16.67 -11.21 -17.85
C LYS A 316 15.23 -11.49 -17.39
N LYS A 317 15.05 -12.40 -16.44
CA LYS A 317 13.75 -12.78 -15.86
C LYS A 317 13.47 -12.14 -14.49
N GLY A 318 14.34 -11.24 -14.03
CA GLY A 318 14.39 -10.76 -12.65
C GLY A 318 15.22 -11.69 -11.76
N GLY A 319 15.31 -11.37 -10.47
CA GLY A 319 15.96 -12.24 -9.50
C GLY A 319 15.12 -12.45 -8.24
N SER A 320 15.55 -13.42 -7.42
CA SER A 320 14.84 -13.79 -6.18
C SER A 320 15.44 -13.18 -4.93
N PHE A 321 16.63 -12.59 -5.02
CA PHE A 321 17.28 -11.91 -3.91
C PHE A 321 17.83 -10.57 -4.38
N TYR A 322 17.72 -9.53 -3.56
CA TYR A 322 18.39 -8.26 -3.80
C TYR A 322 18.97 -7.67 -2.52
N GLU A 323 20.00 -6.86 -2.71
CA GLU A 323 20.59 -6.01 -1.69
C GLU A 323 20.85 -4.63 -2.29
N LYS A 324 20.60 -3.57 -1.51
CA LYS A 324 20.88 -2.19 -1.88
C LYS A 324 21.31 -1.40 -0.65
N ILE A 325 22.42 -0.69 -0.80
CA ILE A 325 22.93 0.33 0.12
C ILE A 325 22.76 1.69 -0.54
N LEU A 326 22.26 2.65 0.22
CA LEU A 326 22.04 4.04 -0.20
C LEU A 326 22.75 4.95 0.78
N THR A 327 23.51 5.91 0.27
CA THR A 327 23.99 7.04 1.07
C THR A 327 23.75 8.32 0.30
N GLU A 328 23.22 9.34 0.98
CA GLU A 328 23.05 10.67 0.41
C GLU A 328 23.59 11.72 1.36
N LEU A 329 24.31 12.70 0.81
CA LEU A 329 24.73 13.91 1.48
C LEU A 329 23.95 15.07 0.86
N ARG A 330 23.13 15.72 1.68
CA ARG A 330 22.20 16.76 1.26
C ARG A 330 22.57 18.08 1.92
N TYR A 331 22.79 19.13 1.15
CA TYR A 331 23.12 20.47 1.65
C TYR A 331 22.05 21.47 1.29
N LEU A 332 21.29 21.96 2.28
CA LEU A 332 20.21 22.93 2.05
C LEU A 332 20.79 24.29 1.62
N ILE A 333 20.42 24.74 0.44
CA ILE A 333 20.84 26.02 -0.14
C ILE A 333 19.82 27.10 0.25
N VAL A 334 18.55 26.88 -0.10
CA VAL A 334 17.46 27.83 0.10
C VAL A 334 16.34 27.18 0.91
N GLU A 335 15.81 27.93 1.87
CA GLU A 335 14.59 27.60 2.59
C GLU A 335 13.74 28.87 2.69
N LYS A 336 12.59 28.87 2.00
CA LYS A 336 11.60 29.94 2.04
C LYS A 336 10.20 29.32 2.09
N ASN A 337 9.51 29.45 3.22
CA ASN A 337 8.20 28.83 3.45
C ASN A 337 8.24 27.31 3.21
N SER A 338 7.47 26.81 2.24
CA SER A 338 7.45 25.41 1.81
C SER A 338 8.47 25.10 0.70
N PHE A 339 9.15 26.11 0.14
CA PHE A 339 10.16 25.92 -0.89
C PHE A 339 11.52 25.61 -0.27
N LYS A 340 12.10 24.47 -0.69
CA LYS A 340 13.42 24.00 -0.27
C LYS A 340 14.22 23.60 -1.50
N LEU A 341 15.44 24.09 -1.58
CA LEU A 341 16.42 23.75 -2.63
C LEU A 341 17.68 23.24 -1.95
N TRP A 342 18.20 22.09 -2.36
CA TRP A 342 19.38 21.50 -1.74
C TRP A 342 20.28 20.82 -2.75
N LEU A 343 21.59 20.90 -2.54
CA LEU A 343 22.52 20.09 -3.31
C LEU A 343 22.47 18.64 -2.78
N LEU A 344 22.36 17.67 -3.67
CA LEU A 344 22.29 16.24 -3.37
C LEU A 344 23.49 15.53 -3.96
N ASN A 345 24.35 14.95 -3.13
CA ASN A 345 25.31 13.94 -3.56
C ASN A 345 24.82 12.57 -3.11
N PHE A 346 24.82 11.58 -3.99
CA PHE A 346 24.42 10.23 -3.65
C PHE A 346 25.51 9.22 -4.01
N PHE A 347 25.62 8.20 -3.17
CA PHE A 347 26.36 6.98 -3.43
C PHE A 347 25.39 5.81 -3.25
N GLU A 348 25.20 5.02 -4.29
CA GLU A 348 24.36 3.83 -4.25
C GLU A 348 25.18 2.60 -4.63
N ALA A 349 24.90 1.49 -3.96
CA ALA A 349 25.43 0.19 -4.32
C ALA A 349 24.29 -0.82 -4.25
N GLY A 350 24.10 -1.65 -5.27
CA GLY A 350 23.05 -2.65 -5.24
C GLY A 350 23.25 -3.75 -6.27
N ASN A 351 22.65 -4.90 -6.02
CA ASN A 351 22.59 -5.98 -7.00
C ASN A 351 21.37 -6.88 -6.80
N ILE A 352 21.02 -7.62 -7.84
CA ILE A 352 19.99 -8.65 -7.84
C ILE A 352 20.63 -9.99 -8.22
N PHE A 353 20.21 -11.05 -7.53
CA PHE A 353 20.70 -12.41 -7.71
C PHE A 353 19.54 -13.37 -8.01
N ASP A 354 19.80 -14.37 -8.84
CA ASP A 354 18.81 -15.39 -9.21
C ASP A 354 18.35 -16.24 -8.03
N SER A 355 19.25 -16.52 -7.08
CA SER A 355 18.98 -17.34 -5.91
C SER A 355 19.81 -16.90 -4.71
N TYR A 356 19.35 -17.23 -3.50
CA TYR A 356 20.11 -16.99 -2.26
C TYR A 356 21.47 -17.71 -2.25
N LYS A 357 21.64 -18.79 -3.03
CA LYS A 357 22.91 -19.51 -3.13
C LYS A 357 23.98 -18.73 -3.89
N ASN A 358 23.55 -17.87 -4.80
CA ASN A 358 24.43 -17.03 -5.62
C ASN A 358 24.64 -15.66 -4.98
N PHE A 359 24.10 -15.44 -3.78
CA PHE A 359 24.23 -14.17 -3.08
C PHE A 359 25.68 -13.93 -2.69
N ASN A 360 26.20 -12.76 -3.08
CA ASN A 360 27.49 -12.27 -2.65
C ASN A 360 27.36 -10.79 -2.25
N PRO A 361 27.49 -10.44 -0.96
CA PRO A 361 27.32 -9.06 -0.48
C PRO A 361 28.39 -8.09 -1.01
N PHE A 362 29.50 -8.61 -1.56
CA PHE A 362 30.58 -7.78 -2.10
C PHE A 362 30.43 -7.52 -3.61
N GLN A 363 29.57 -8.28 -4.30
CA GLN A 363 29.35 -8.14 -5.75
C GLN A 363 28.24 -7.12 -6.03
N LEU A 364 28.43 -5.88 -5.57
CA LEU A 364 27.46 -4.80 -5.77
C LEU A 364 27.85 -3.92 -6.96
N LYS A 365 26.86 -3.53 -7.74
CA LYS A 365 26.97 -2.51 -8.79
C LYS A 365 26.86 -1.14 -8.13
N ARG A 366 27.80 -0.25 -8.41
CA ARG A 366 27.99 1.01 -7.67
C ARG A 366 27.79 2.20 -8.58
N SER A 367 27.13 3.22 -8.07
CA SER A 367 26.99 4.51 -8.72
C SER A 367 27.19 5.65 -7.73
N ILE A 368 27.73 6.74 -8.26
CA ILE A 368 27.87 8.00 -7.54
C ILE A 368 27.33 9.09 -8.46
N GLY A 369 26.68 10.09 -7.88
CA GLY A 369 26.19 11.22 -8.66
C GLY A 369 25.85 12.41 -7.79
N THR A 370 25.58 13.51 -8.46
CA THR A 370 25.18 14.77 -7.85
C THR A 370 23.89 15.29 -8.51
N GLY A 371 23.13 16.09 -7.79
CA GLY A 371 21.86 16.66 -8.19
C GLY A 371 21.53 17.91 -7.38
N ILE A 372 20.45 18.59 -7.76
CA ILE A 372 19.95 19.84 -7.16
C ILE A 372 18.47 19.66 -6.82
#